data_AF-J3MW85-F1
#
_entry.id   AF-J3MW85-F1
#
_cell.length_a   1.000
_cell.length_b   1.000
_cell.length_c   1.000
_cell.angle_alpha   90.00
_cell.angle_beta   90.00
_cell.angle_gamma   90.00
#
_symmetry.space_group_name_H-M   'P 1'
#
loop_
_entity.id
_entity.type
_entity.pdbx_description
1 polymer ?
#
loop_
_entity_poly.entity_id
_entity_poly.type
_entity_poly.pdbx_seq_one_letter_code
_entity_poly.pdbx_strand_id
1 'polypeptide(L)'
;MPLSLIPIEIKPQSCRIVHLCREPKDAFVSRWHFENKMLKSYNLDLAKHFDMFCEGFSPYGPFRNHVLEYWKASIERPKEVMFLKYEDIKSNPVLVVRKLGNFLVCYLLKQKTLVVFPNK
;
A
#
# COMPACT_ATOMS: atom_id res chain seq x y z
N MET A 1 7.49 2.39 0.86
CA MET A 1 8.00 2.42 2.24
C MET A 1 7.46 1.20 2.99
N PRO A 2 8.33 0.37 3.60
CA PRO A 2 7.94 -0.74 4.48
C PRO A 2 7.12 -0.28 5.68
N LEU A 3 6.29 -1.18 6.24
CA LEU A 3 5.46 -0.86 7.40
C LEU A 3 6.34 -0.66 8.64
N SER A 4 7.44 -1.40 8.74
CA SER A 4 8.45 -1.30 9.80
C SER A 4 9.14 0.06 9.89
N LEU A 5 9.14 0.86 8.82
CA LEU A 5 9.72 2.21 8.81
C LEU A 5 8.69 3.32 9.12
N ILE A 6 7.42 2.97 9.31
CA ILE A 6 6.38 3.94 9.68
C ILE A 6 6.51 4.23 11.19
N PRO A 7 6.57 5.51 11.61
CA PRO A 7 6.67 5.86 13.03
C PRO A 7 5.52 5.25 13.84
N ILE A 8 5.87 4.50 14.88
CA ILE A 8 4.92 3.82 15.78
C ILE A 8 4.18 4.83 16.68
N GLU A 9 4.66 6.07 16.77
CA GLU A 9 4.05 7.16 17.55
C GLU A 9 2.66 7.59 17.02
N ILE A 10 2.29 7.11 15.84
CA ILE A 10 0.91 7.17 15.38
C ILE A 10 0.09 6.26 16.30
N LYS A 11 -0.62 6.87 17.27
CA LYS A 11 -1.49 6.16 18.21
C LYS A 11 -2.29 5.08 17.45
N PRO A 12 -2.43 3.85 17.96
CA PRO A 12 -3.11 2.74 17.26
C PRO A 12 -4.56 3.05 16.83
N GLN A 13 -5.16 4.13 17.32
CA GLN A 13 -6.48 4.62 16.92
C GLN A 13 -6.47 5.89 16.05
N SER A 14 -5.31 6.49 15.73
CA SER A 14 -5.22 7.78 15.02
C SER A 14 -4.94 7.69 13.51
N CYS A 15 -4.66 6.50 12.96
CA CYS A 15 -4.38 6.37 11.53
C CYS A 15 -4.90 5.07 10.94
N ARG A 16 -5.31 5.15 9.68
CA ARG A 16 -5.66 3.99 8.86
C ARG A 16 -4.73 3.91 7.66
N ILE A 17 -4.22 2.72 7.41
CA ILE A 17 -3.28 2.39 6.34
C ILE A 17 -4.05 1.61 5.29
N VAL A 18 -3.94 2.04 4.04
CA VAL A 18 -4.43 1.28 2.89
C VAL A 18 -3.20 0.88 2.08
N HIS A 19 -2.94 -0.42 2.01
CA HIS A 19 -1.85 -0.97 1.21
C HIS A 19 -2.42 -1.59 -0.08
N LEU A 20 -1.77 -1.30 -1.20
CA LEU A 20 -2.11 -1.84 -2.50
C LEU A 20 -1.01 -2.79 -2.97
N CYS A 21 -1.39 -4.04 -3.17
CA CYS A 21 -0.56 -5.06 -3.80
C CYS A 21 -0.96 -5.23 -5.26
N ARG A 22 0.01 -5.56 -6.10
CA ARG A 22 -0.20 -5.98 -7.49
C ARG A 22 0.55 -7.29 -7.71
N GLU A 23 0.12 -8.07 -8.69
CA GLU A 23 0.85 -9.26 -9.10
C GLU A 23 2.34 -8.90 -9.38
N PRO A 24 3.32 -9.66 -8.84
CA PRO A 24 4.73 -9.30 -8.91
C PRO A 24 5.31 -9.07 -10.31
N LYS A 25 4.94 -9.89 -11.30
CA LYS A 25 5.44 -9.76 -12.69
C LYS A 25 4.92 -8.48 -13.32
N ASP A 26 3.63 -8.23 -13.12
CA ASP A 26 2.95 -7.01 -13.54
C ASP A 26 3.52 -5.75 -12.87
N ALA A 27 3.83 -5.84 -11.57
CA ALA A 27 4.46 -4.76 -10.81
C ALA A 27 5.89 -4.48 -11.30
N PHE A 28 6.65 -5.53 -11.63
CA PHE A 28 8.00 -5.42 -12.19
C PHE A 28 7.99 -4.72 -13.54
N VAL A 29 7.19 -5.19 -14.51
CA VAL A 29 7.13 -4.58 -15.85
C VAL A 29 6.71 -3.11 -15.77
N SER A 30 5.71 -2.81 -14.93
CA SER A 30 5.28 -1.42 -14.68
C SER A 30 6.40 -0.55 -14.13
N ARG A 31 7.24 -1.09 -13.22
CA ARG A 31 8.38 -0.38 -12.65
C ARG A 31 9.48 -0.17 -13.69
N TRP A 32 9.84 -1.21 -14.44
CA TRP A 32 10.87 -1.13 -15.47
C TRP A 32 10.54 -0.04 -16.51
N HIS A 33 9.29 0.03 -16.96
CA HIS A 33 8.84 1.13 -17.84
C HIS A 33 8.92 2.51 -17.18
N PHE A 34 8.56 2.60 -15.90
CA PHE A 34 8.63 3.86 -15.15
C PHE A 34 10.07 4.34 -14.98
N GLU A 35 10.98 3.46 -14.59
CA GLU A 35 12.41 3.76 -14.40
C GLU A 35 13.07 4.16 -15.72
N ASN A 36 12.82 3.45 -16.82
CA ASN A 36 13.32 3.82 -18.15
C ASN A 36 12.82 5.21 -18.60
N LYS A 37 11.56 5.54 -18.31
CA LYS A 37 11.01 6.85 -18.65
C LYS A 37 11.64 7.98 -17.82
N MET A 38 11.90 7.72 -16.54
CA MET A 38 12.48 8.72 -15.63
C MET A 38 13.98 8.91 -15.82
N LEU A 39 14.70 7.83 -16.11
CA LEU A 39 16.15 7.80 -16.15
C LEU A 39 16.75 8.00 -17.55
N LYS A 40 15.93 8.34 -18.57
CA LYS A 40 16.13 8.67 -20.02
C LYS A 40 17.44 8.25 -20.74
N SER A 41 18.57 8.26 -20.05
CA SER A 41 19.92 7.86 -20.42
C SER A 41 20.25 6.40 -20.15
N TYR A 42 19.52 5.70 -19.26
CA TYR A 42 19.76 4.29 -18.98
C TYR A 42 18.79 3.41 -19.78
N ASN A 43 19.27 2.81 -20.88
CA ASN A 43 18.59 1.67 -21.49
C ASN A 43 18.78 0.46 -20.57
N LEU A 44 17.96 0.39 -19.51
CA LEU A 44 18.07 -0.63 -18.48
C LEU A 44 17.66 -1.98 -19.07
N ASP A 45 18.62 -2.89 -19.20
CA ASP A 45 18.37 -4.26 -19.65
C ASP A 45 17.34 -4.95 -18.76
N LEU A 46 16.31 -5.53 -19.38
CA LEU A 46 15.16 -6.12 -18.69
C LEU A 46 15.58 -7.32 -17.84
N ALA A 47 16.44 -8.19 -18.38
CA ALA A 47 16.87 -9.40 -17.67
C ALA A 47 17.66 -9.04 -16.41
N LYS A 48 18.64 -8.15 -16.53
CA LYS A 48 19.40 -7.67 -15.36
C LYS A 48 18.52 -7.00 -14.31
N HIS A 49 17.48 -6.26 -14.72
CA HIS A 49 16.53 -5.65 -13.79
C HIS A 49 15.65 -6.66 -13.09
N PHE A 50 15.26 -7.71 -13.82
CA PHE A 50 14.48 -8.80 -13.26
C PHE A 50 15.28 -9.54 -12.18
N ASP A 51 16.56 -9.84 -12.45
CA ASP A 51 17.44 -10.48 -11.49
C ASP A 51 17.60 -9.62 -10.22
N MET A 52 17.91 -8.33 -10.38
CA MET A 52 17.98 -7.39 -9.26
C MET A 52 16.66 -7.31 -8.47
N PHE A 53 15.51 -7.30 -9.15
CA PHE A 53 14.20 -7.29 -8.50
C PHE A 53 13.96 -8.58 -7.70
N CYS A 54 14.33 -9.74 -8.24
CA CYS A 54 14.23 -11.04 -7.58
C CYS A 54 15.16 -11.15 -6.36
N GLU A 55 16.37 -10.61 -6.46
CA GLU A 55 17.33 -10.50 -5.34
C GLU A 55 16.90 -9.47 -4.29
N GLY A 56 15.90 -8.64 -4.59
CA GLY A 56 15.36 -7.63 -3.69
C GLY A 56 16.04 -6.27 -3.80
N PHE A 57 17.03 -6.12 -4.69
CA PHE A 57 17.68 -4.86 -5.05
C PHE A 57 16.75 -3.98 -5.88
N SER A 58 15.81 -3.37 -5.18
CA SER A 58 14.82 -2.49 -5.78
C SER A 58 14.48 -1.36 -4.82
N PRO A 59 14.09 -0.16 -5.30
CA PRO A 59 13.59 0.88 -4.41
C PRO A 59 12.46 0.34 -3.51
N TYR A 60 12.65 0.51 -2.20
CA TYR A 60 11.77 0.00 -1.13
C TYR A 60 11.63 -1.54 -1.07
N GLY A 61 12.56 -2.28 -1.69
CA GLY A 61 12.61 -3.73 -1.67
C GLY A 61 13.20 -4.32 -0.38
N PRO A 62 13.13 -5.66 -0.20
CA PRO A 62 12.59 -6.65 -1.13
C PRO A 62 11.06 -6.60 -1.30
N PHE A 63 10.56 -6.67 -2.54
CA PHE A 63 9.12 -6.56 -2.85
C PHE A 63 8.27 -7.56 -2.06
N ARG A 64 8.72 -8.81 -1.97
CA ARG A 64 8.01 -9.87 -1.24
C ARG A 64 7.86 -9.56 0.25
N ASN A 65 8.92 -9.06 0.88
CA ASN A 65 8.90 -8.72 2.30
C ASN A 65 7.97 -7.54 2.54
N HIS A 66 8.02 -6.54 1.66
CA HIS A 66 7.09 -5.41 1.69
C HIS A 66 5.63 -5.87 1.66
N VAL A 67 5.25 -6.69 0.69
CA VAL A 67 3.87 -7.22 0.60
C VAL A 67 3.50 -8.06 1.83
N LEU A 68 4.41 -8.90 2.31
CA LEU A 68 4.17 -9.79 3.45
C LEU A 68 3.93 -9.03 4.75
N GLU A 69 4.67 -7.95 5.01
CA GLU A 69 4.49 -7.11 6.19
C GLU A 69 3.07 -6.53 6.27
N TYR A 70 2.60 -5.92 5.17
CA TYR A 70 1.26 -5.34 5.13
C TYR A 70 0.16 -6.40 5.12
N TRP A 71 0.39 -7.54 4.49
CA TRP A 71 -0.54 -8.66 4.54
C TRP A 71 -0.75 -9.15 5.97
N LYS A 72 0.33 -9.43 6.71
CA LYS A 72 0.26 -9.84 8.12
C LYS A 72 -0.44 -8.77 8.97
N ALA A 73 -0.06 -7.51 8.81
CA ALA A 73 -0.69 -6.42 9.56
C ALA A 73 -2.18 -6.24 9.26
N SER A 74 -2.64 -6.54 8.03
CA SER A 74 -4.06 -6.50 7.68
C SER A 74 -4.87 -7.60 8.36
N ILE A 75 -4.25 -8.74 8.67
CA ILE A 75 -4.87 -9.84 9.41
C ILE A 75 -4.90 -9.52 10.91
N GLU A 76 -3.79 -9.02 11.46
CA GLU A 76 -3.66 -8.70 12.89
C GLU A 76 -4.50 -7.47 13.29
N ARG A 77 -4.56 -6.45 12.42
CA ARG A 77 -5.19 -5.16 12.70
C ARG A 77 -6.13 -4.72 11.56
N PRO A 78 -7.21 -5.47 11.27
CA PRO A 78 -8.09 -5.21 10.12
C PRO A 78 -8.86 -3.87 10.19
N LYS A 79 -8.92 -3.25 11.37
CA LYS A 79 -9.54 -1.92 11.57
C LYS A 79 -8.58 -0.76 11.26
N GLU A 80 -7.28 -1.05 11.19
CA GLU A 80 -6.20 -0.08 11.00
C GLU A 80 -5.51 -0.28 9.66
N VAL A 81 -5.38 -1.52 9.17
CA VAL A 81 -4.69 -1.85 7.92
C VAL A 81 -5.64 -2.56 6.97
N MET A 82 -5.89 -1.95 5.81
CA MET A 82 -6.63 -2.54 4.71
C MET A 82 -5.66 -2.97 3.61
N PHE A 83 -5.72 -4.23 3.22
CA PHE A 83 -4.94 -4.77 2.11
C PHE A 83 -5.83 -4.91 0.86
N LEU A 84 -5.41 -4.30 -0.24
CA LEU A 84 -6.10 -4.32 -1.53
C LEU A 84 -5.22 -4.97 -2.60
N LYS A 85 -5.86 -5.60 -3.57
CA LYS A 85 -5.19 -6.09 -4.78
C LYS A 85 -5.59 -5.22 -5.98
N TYR A 86 -4.62 -4.86 -6.80
CA TYR A 86 -4.84 -4.08 -8.01
C TYR A 86 -5.79 -4.80 -8.98
N GLU A 87 -5.70 -6.12 -9.04
CA GLU A 87 -6.52 -6.97 -9.89
C GLU A 87 -8.00 -6.90 -9.47
N ASP A 88 -8.28 -6.81 -8.17
CA ASP A 88 -9.65 -6.63 -7.65
C ASP A 88 -10.22 -5.26 -8.02
N ILE A 89 -9.39 -4.21 -7.99
CA ILE A 89 -9.77 -2.86 -8.43
C ILE A 89 -10.11 -2.86 -9.91
N LYS A 90 -9.28 -3.53 -10.73
CA LYS A 90 -9.50 -3.63 -12.18
C LYS A 90 -10.75 -4.44 -12.51
N SER A 91 -11.03 -5.50 -11.74
CA SER A 91 -12.19 -6.38 -11.95
C SER A 91 -13.51 -5.72 -11.52
N ASN A 92 -13.56 -5.09 -10.34
CA ASN A 92 -14.76 -4.44 -9.84
C ASN A 92 -14.43 -3.17 -9.03
N PRO A 93 -14.22 -2.03 -9.71
CA PRO A 93 -13.81 -0.80 -9.05
C PRO A 93 -14.87 -0.26 -8.10
N VAL A 94 -16.16 -0.40 -8.44
CA VAL A 94 -17.28 0.09 -7.61
C VAL A 94 -17.28 -0.62 -6.26
N LEU A 95 -17.10 -1.94 -6.24
CA LEU A 95 -17.04 -2.71 -5.01
C LEU A 95 -15.83 -2.32 -4.14
N VAL A 96 -14.66 -2.13 -4.74
CA VAL A 96 -13.46 -1.75 -4.00
C VAL A 96 -13.59 -0.33 -3.44
N VAL A 97 -14.13 0.62 -4.19
CA VAL A 97 -14.40 1.99 -3.71
C VAL A 97 -15.41 1.98 -2.56
N ARG A 98 -16.46 1.16 -2.62
CA ARG A 98 -17.40 1.01 -1.48
C ARG A 98 -16.72 0.42 -0.25
N LYS A 99 -15.88 -0.60 -0.42
CA LYS A 99 -15.08 -1.19 0.69
C LYS A 99 -14.15 -0.15 1.30
N LEU A 100 -13.44 0.61 0.47
CA LEU A 100 -12.56 1.70 0.90
C LEU A 100 -13.34 2.79 1.63
N GLY A 101 -14.49 3.19 1.10
CA GLY A 101 -15.40 4.15 1.72
C GLY A 101 -15.82 3.72 3.12
N ASN A 102 -16.27 2.47 3.29
CA ASN A 102 -16.59 1.93 4.61
C ASN A 102 -15.37 1.89 5.55
N PHE A 103 -14.21 1.50 5.01
CA PHE A 103 -12.94 1.49 5.74
C PHE A 103 -12.44 2.89 6.10
N LEU A 104 -12.91 3.99 5.50
CA LEU A 104 -12.52 5.34 5.89
C LEU A 104 -13.63 6.06 6.67
N VAL A 105 -14.90 5.88 6.30
CA VAL A 105 -16.04 6.56 6.94
C VAL A 105 -16.33 5.99 8.33
N CYS A 106 -16.20 4.67 8.55
CA CYS A 106 -16.29 4.10 9.91
C CYS A 106 -15.15 4.58 10.83
N TYR A 107 -14.16 5.31 10.31
CA TYR A 107 -13.15 6.01 11.09
C TYR A 107 -13.65 7.39 11.52
N LEU A 108 -14.07 8.17 10.53
CA LEU A 108 -14.44 9.57 10.71
C LEU A 108 -15.65 9.70 11.63
N LEU A 109 -16.62 8.77 11.54
CA LEU A 109 -17.77 8.75 12.42
C LEU A 109 -17.42 8.45 13.88
N LYS A 110 -16.37 7.66 14.14
CA LYS A 110 -15.89 7.37 15.52
C LYS A 110 -15.09 8.53 16.11
N GLN A 111 -14.38 9.28 15.28
CA GLN A 111 -13.67 10.48 15.76
C GLN A 111 -14.61 11.65 16.06
N LYS A 112 -15.67 11.83 15.26
CA LYS A 112 -16.67 12.89 15.49
C LYS A 112 -17.44 12.74 16.80
N THR A 113 -17.52 11.54 17.39
CA THR A 113 -18.15 11.33 18.71
C THR A 113 -17.31 11.87 19.88
N LEU A 114 -16.03 12.23 19.65
CA LEU A 114 -15.12 12.75 20.69
C LEU A 114 -14.91 14.27 20.64
N VAL A 115 -15.61 14.98 19.76
CA VAL A 115 -15.59 16.46 19.72
C VAL A 115 -16.99 16.97 20.04
N VAL A 116 -17.40 16.80 21.30
CA VAL A 116 -18.45 17.65 21.87
C VAL A 116 -17.77 18.99 22.14
N PHE A 117 -17.95 19.94 21.22
CA PHE A 117 -17.58 21.32 21.49
C PHE A 117 -18.41 21.82 22.69
N PRO A 118 -17.79 22.30 23.77
CA PRO A 118 -18.55 22.95 24.82
C PRO A 118 -19.10 24.26 24.26
N ASN A 119 -20.43 24.34 24.17
CA ASN A 119 -21.12 25.58 23.86
C ASN A 119 -20.74 26.65 24.88
N LYS A 120 -20.15 27.74 24.42
CA LYS A 120 -20.14 29.04 25.09
C LYS A 120 -20.38 30.12 24.06
#